data_AF-A0AAE4VJ13-F1
#
_entry.id   AF-A0AAE4VJ13-F1
#
_cell.length_a   1.000
_cell.length_b   1.000
_cell.length_c   1.000
_cell.angle_alpha   90.00
_cell.angle_beta   90.00
_cell.angle_gamma   90.00
#
_symmetry.space_group_name_H-M   'P 1'
#
loop_
_entity.id
_entity.type
_entity.pdbx_description
1 polymer ?
#
loop_
_entity_poly.entity_id
_entity_poly.type
_entity_poly.pdbx_seq_one_letter_code
_entity_poly.pdbx_strand_id
1 'polypeptide(L)'
;MGASHNDGAVDLLKMAYDGAKRVQTGFCEPHDDWQPMLLFRTTTGTVHIAAVPLSAGRQEVAAAAITAVLKQRRAVEAVWLSSAWEVVPPPNADWTSITPSQHPDRREILFLLHVGTDFAVARRASIQRHTDTAPRLADLGEAEENVDGLFTTALRQGIS
;
A
#
# COMPACT_ATOMS: atom_id res chain seq x y z
N MET A 1 21.52 9.65 -25.07
CA MET A 1 20.24 9.25 -25.70
C MET A 1 19.18 9.35 -24.63
N GLY A 2 18.31 10.35 -24.74
CA GLY A 2 17.32 10.68 -23.71
C GLY A 2 16.19 9.67 -23.70
N ALA A 3 15.90 9.13 -22.53
CA ALA A 3 14.66 8.40 -22.30
C ALA A 3 13.51 9.41 -22.44
N SER A 4 12.62 9.19 -23.41
CA SER A 4 11.37 9.95 -23.49
C SER A 4 10.57 9.65 -22.23
N HIS A 5 10.38 10.66 -21.39
CA HIS A 5 9.33 10.64 -20.39
C HIS A 5 8.00 10.47 -21.12
N ASN A 6 7.31 9.38 -20.81
CA ASN A 6 6.03 9.03 -21.40
C ASN A 6 4.93 9.83 -20.68
N ASP A 7 4.72 11.09 -21.10
CA ASP A 7 3.78 12.07 -20.53
C ASP A 7 2.27 11.67 -20.62
N GLY A 8 1.96 10.43 -21.01
CA GLY A 8 0.60 9.89 -21.08
C GLY A 8 0.31 8.72 -20.13
N ALA A 9 1.31 8.19 -19.42
CA ALA A 9 1.11 7.11 -18.47
C ALA A 9 0.60 7.69 -17.15
N VAL A 10 -0.69 7.48 -16.82
CA VAL A 10 -1.23 7.85 -15.52
C VAL A 10 -0.40 7.18 -14.42
N ASP A 11 0.21 7.94 -13.53
CA ASP A 11 0.97 7.42 -12.40
C ASP A 11 0.04 6.59 -11.49
N LEU A 12 0.31 5.27 -11.40
CA LEU A 12 -0.54 4.33 -10.67
C LEU A 12 -0.49 4.56 -9.16
N LEU A 13 0.66 4.97 -8.63
CA LEU A 13 0.83 5.29 -7.22
C LEU A 13 0.05 6.56 -6.86
N LYS A 14 0.17 7.60 -7.69
CA LYS A 14 -0.64 8.81 -7.53
C LYS A 14 -2.14 8.49 -7.59
N MET A 15 -2.56 7.67 -8.56
CA MET A 15 -3.96 7.24 -8.68
C MET A 15 -4.44 6.51 -7.42
N ALA A 16 -3.64 5.57 -6.88
CA ALA A 16 -3.97 4.83 -5.67
C ALA A 16 -4.17 5.76 -4.47
N TYR A 17 -3.26 6.72 -4.29
CA TYR A 17 -3.32 7.66 -3.18
C TYR A 17 -4.46 8.68 -3.32
N ASP A 18 -4.67 9.24 -4.51
CA ASP A 18 -5.80 10.13 -4.79
C ASP A 18 -7.14 9.38 -4.59
N GLY A 19 -7.18 8.10 -4.96
CA GLY A 19 -8.29 7.19 -4.68
C GLY A 19 -8.55 7.01 -3.18
N ALA A 20 -7.50 6.80 -2.39
CA ALA A 20 -7.60 6.72 -0.93
C ALA A 20 -8.12 8.03 -0.31
N LYS A 21 -7.67 9.20 -0.80
CA LYS A 21 -8.21 10.51 -0.41
C LYS A 21 -9.68 10.65 -0.78
N ARG A 22 -10.11 10.09 -1.91
CA ARG A 22 -11.53 10.10 -2.30
C ARG A 22 -12.38 9.20 -1.41
N VAL A 23 -11.90 8.01 -1.05
CA VAL A 23 -12.57 7.12 -0.08
C VAL A 23 -12.78 7.84 1.25
N GLN A 24 -11.77 8.57 1.73
CA GLN A 24 -11.84 9.37 2.95
C GLN A 24 -13.05 10.33 2.99
N THR A 25 -13.47 10.86 1.84
CA THR A 25 -14.62 11.80 1.79
C THR A 25 -15.96 11.15 2.12
N GLY A 26 -16.03 9.81 2.09
CA GLY A 26 -17.20 9.03 2.49
C GLY A 26 -17.17 8.54 3.93
N PHE A 27 -16.09 8.81 4.68
CA PHE A 27 -16.01 8.45 6.10
C PHE A 27 -16.86 9.39 6.94
N CYS A 28 -17.63 8.80 7.85
CA CYS A 28 -18.54 9.49 8.77
C CYS A 28 -18.09 9.33 10.22
N GLU A 29 -17.41 8.23 10.54
CA GLU A 29 -17.12 7.84 11.91
C GLU A 29 -15.61 7.93 12.22
N PRO A 30 -15.22 8.21 13.49
CA PRO A 30 -13.81 8.29 13.91
C PRO A 30 -12.98 7.02 13.64
N HIS A 31 -13.66 5.88 13.55
CA HIS A 31 -13.10 4.54 13.43
C HIS A 31 -13.22 3.96 12.02
N ASP A 32 -13.76 4.73 11.06
CA ASP A 32 -13.73 4.33 9.65
C ASP A 32 -12.28 4.10 9.20
N ASP A 33 -12.07 3.17 8.27
CA ASP A 33 -10.72 2.80 7.85
C ASP A 33 -10.64 2.44 6.37
N TRP A 34 -9.44 2.57 5.82
CA TRP A 34 -9.15 2.15 4.46
C TRP A 34 -9.08 0.63 4.42
N GLN A 35 -10.02 0.03 3.69
CA GLN A 35 -9.91 -1.39 3.35
C GLN A 35 -8.66 -1.62 2.49
N PRO A 36 -7.98 -2.77 2.64
CA PRO A 36 -6.86 -3.11 1.78
C PRO A 36 -7.28 -3.16 0.30
N MET A 37 -6.52 -2.51 -0.57
CA MET A 37 -6.80 -2.44 -2.00
C MET A 37 -5.58 -2.82 -2.83
N LEU A 38 -5.84 -3.49 -3.94
CA LEU A 38 -4.88 -3.77 -4.99
C LEU A 38 -5.27 -2.99 -6.23
N LEU A 39 -4.36 -2.15 -6.73
CA LEU A 39 -4.44 -1.54 -8.04
C LEU A 39 -3.36 -2.14 -8.93
N PHE A 40 -3.64 -2.40 -10.19
CA PHE A 40 -2.62 -2.89 -11.11
C PHE A 40 -2.89 -2.50 -12.55
N ARG A 41 -1.83 -2.38 -13.34
CA ARG A 41 -1.87 -2.12 -14.77
C ARG A 41 -1.45 -3.36 -15.54
N THR A 42 -2.22 -3.73 -16.56
CA THR A 42 -1.89 -4.83 -17.47
C THR A 42 -0.94 -4.38 -18.59
N THR A 43 -0.36 -5.34 -19.32
CA THR A 43 0.41 -5.09 -20.55
C THR A 43 -0.36 -4.30 -21.62
N THR A 44 -1.70 -4.32 -21.62
CA THR A 44 -2.54 -3.52 -22.52
C THR A 44 -2.76 -2.09 -22.04
N GLY A 45 -2.17 -1.71 -20.89
CA GLY A 45 -2.33 -0.40 -20.26
C GLY A 45 -3.63 -0.24 -19.46
N THR A 46 -4.44 -1.29 -19.33
CA THR A 46 -5.70 -1.24 -18.58
C THR A 46 -5.42 -1.26 -17.08
N VAL A 47 -6.03 -0.34 -16.33
CA VAL A 47 -5.92 -0.27 -14.87
C VAL A 47 -7.13 -0.97 -14.22
N HIS A 48 -6.85 -1.81 -13.23
CA HIS A 48 -7.84 -2.51 -12.43
C HIS A 48 -7.69 -2.12 -10.96
N ILE A 49 -8.81 -2.14 -10.24
CA ILE A 49 -8.89 -1.90 -8.80
C ILE A 49 -9.67 -3.07 -8.19
N ALA A 50 -9.14 -3.67 -7.13
CA ALA A 50 -9.78 -4.74 -6.40
C ALA A 50 -9.65 -4.50 -4.89
N ALA A 51 -10.78 -4.60 -4.17
CA ALA A 51 -10.74 -4.75 -2.72
C ALA A 51 -10.22 -6.15 -2.38
N VAL A 52 -9.30 -6.23 -1.42
CA VAL A 52 -8.74 -7.50 -0.98
C VAL A 52 -9.13 -7.71 0.48
N PRO A 53 -10.09 -8.62 0.75
CA PRO A 53 -10.49 -8.88 2.12
C PRO A 53 -9.33 -9.55 2.87
N LEU A 54 -8.77 -8.84 3.84
CA LEU A 54 -7.81 -9.40 4.78
C LEU A 54 -8.52 -9.84 6.06
N SER A 55 -8.65 -11.14 6.27
CA SER A 55 -9.04 -11.71 7.56
C SER A 55 -7.81 -12.17 8.32
N ALA A 56 -7.82 -12.01 9.65
CA ALA A 56 -6.76 -12.49 10.53
C ALA A 56 -6.44 -13.97 10.26
N GLY A 57 -5.15 -14.29 10.12
CA GLY A 57 -4.66 -15.65 9.89
C GLY A 57 -4.78 -16.15 8.44
N ARG A 58 -5.21 -15.32 7.48
CA ARG A 58 -5.30 -15.69 6.05
C ARG A 58 -4.43 -14.85 5.11
N GLN A 59 -3.39 -14.22 5.65
CA GLN A 59 -2.50 -13.35 4.87
C GLN A 59 -1.82 -14.11 3.72
N GLU A 60 -1.41 -15.36 3.93
CA GLU A 60 -0.80 -16.19 2.89
C GLU A 60 -1.76 -16.50 1.74
N VAL A 61 -3.04 -16.75 2.06
CA VAL A 61 -4.08 -16.98 1.05
C VAL A 61 -4.31 -15.71 0.22
N ALA A 62 -4.37 -14.55 0.88
CA ALA A 62 -4.50 -13.27 0.19
C ALA A 62 -3.28 -12.99 -0.71
N ALA A 63 -2.07 -13.25 -0.21
CA ALA A 63 -0.83 -13.10 -0.97
C ALA A 63 -0.81 -14.02 -2.21
N ALA A 64 -1.17 -15.30 -2.06
CA ALA A 64 -1.27 -16.23 -3.18
C ALA A 64 -2.33 -15.80 -4.21
N ALA A 65 -3.49 -15.29 -3.75
CA ALA A 65 -4.53 -14.76 -4.62
C ALA A 65 -4.06 -13.52 -5.40
N ILE A 66 -3.35 -12.60 -4.75
CA ILE A 66 -2.73 -11.44 -5.41
C ILE A 66 -1.78 -11.90 -6.52
N THR A 67 -0.84 -12.80 -6.21
CA THR A 67 0.09 -13.34 -7.21
C THR A 67 -0.65 -13.95 -8.40
N ALA A 68 -1.67 -14.77 -8.13
CA ALA A 68 -2.43 -15.44 -9.18
C ALA A 68 -3.21 -14.45 -10.07
N VAL A 69 -3.88 -13.46 -9.47
CA VAL A 69 -4.63 -12.43 -10.21
C VAL A 69 -3.70 -11.61 -11.11
N LEU A 70 -2.55 -11.17 -10.59
CA LEU A 70 -1.59 -10.38 -11.37
C LEU A 70 -1.04 -11.17 -12.56
N LYS A 71 -0.67 -12.46 -12.36
CA LYS A 71 -0.23 -13.33 -13.46
C LYS A 71 -1.32 -13.57 -14.49
N GLN A 72 -2.53 -13.90 -14.05
CA GLN A 72 -3.67 -14.16 -14.93
C GLN A 72 -3.98 -12.95 -15.80
N ARG A 73 -3.82 -11.74 -15.25
CA ARG A 73 -4.09 -10.47 -15.95
C ARG A 73 -2.88 -9.91 -16.68
N ARG A 74 -1.71 -10.55 -16.62
CA ARG A 74 -0.44 -10.07 -17.17
C ARG A 74 -0.16 -8.64 -16.71
N ALA A 75 -0.19 -8.45 -15.39
CA ALA A 75 0.11 -7.16 -14.78
C ALA A 75 1.60 -6.83 -14.95
N VAL A 76 1.90 -5.58 -15.28
CA VAL A 76 3.27 -5.04 -15.42
C VAL A 76 3.64 -4.11 -14.27
N GLU A 77 2.64 -3.68 -13.50
CA GLU A 77 2.76 -2.69 -12.44
C GLU A 77 1.62 -2.91 -11.45
N ALA A 78 1.88 -2.82 -10.15
CA ALA A 78 0.87 -2.95 -9.10
C ALA A 78 1.15 -2.05 -7.90
N VAL A 79 0.09 -1.55 -7.28
CA VAL A 79 0.11 -0.84 -6.00
C VAL A 79 -0.79 -1.57 -5.03
N TRP A 80 -0.21 -2.01 -3.92
CA TRP A 80 -0.94 -2.45 -2.74
C TRP A 80 -1.04 -1.30 -1.75
N LEU A 81 -2.22 -1.08 -1.17
CA LEU A 81 -2.39 -0.12 -0.08
C LEU A 81 -3.18 -0.74 1.08
N SER A 82 -2.78 -0.41 2.30
CA SER A 82 -3.45 -0.86 3.52
C SER A 82 -3.17 0.12 4.66
N SER A 83 -4.11 0.26 5.60
CA SER A 83 -3.79 0.81 6.91
C SER A 83 -2.80 -0.11 7.64
N ALA A 84 -1.89 0.48 8.39
CA ALA A 84 -0.87 -0.22 9.16
C ALA A 84 -0.46 0.58 10.40
N TRP A 85 0.15 -0.12 11.35
CA TRP A 85 0.85 0.48 12.49
C TRP A 85 2.34 0.52 12.21
N GLU A 86 2.93 1.68 12.42
CA GLU A 86 4.36 1.90 12.26
C GLU A 86 4.97 2.39 13.58
N VAL A 87 6.19 1.96 13.85
CA VAL A 87 7.03 2.48 14.92
C VAL A 87 8.36 2.82 14.29
N VAL A 88 8.87 4.02 14.55
CA VAL A 88 10.24 4.40 14.17
C VAL A 88 11.09 4.30 15.44
N PRO A 89 11.72 3.14 15.70
CA PRO A 89 12.50 2.97 16.91
C PRO A 89 13.85 3.71 16.81
N PRO A 90 14.47 4.04 17.95
CA PRO A 90 15.82 4.56 17.95
C PRO A 90 16.82 3.53 17.37
N PRO A 91 17.98 3.96 16.84
CA PRO A 91 18.93 3.08 16.12
C PRO A 91 19.38 1.82 16.87
N ASN A 92 19.34 1.85 18.21
CA ASN A 92 19.82 0.76 19.08
C ASN A 92 18.68 -0.07 19.69
N ALA A 93 17.44 0.08 19.23
CA ALA A 93 16.33 -0.71 19.75
C ALA A 93 16.43 -2.17 19.31
N ASP A 94 15.97 -3.08 20.18
CA ASP A 94 15.76 -4.46 19.80
C ASP A 94 14.46 -4.60 18.99
N TRP A 95 14.61 -4.61 17.66
CA TRP A 95 13.53 -4.74 16.70
C TRP A 95 12.67 -5.99 16.91
N THR A 96 13.21 -7.07 17.47
CA THR A 96 12.49 -8.33 17.67
C THR A 96 11.44 -8.25 18.78
N SER A 97 11.61 -7.28 19.69
CA SER A 97 10.69 -7.04 20.80
C SER A 97 9.54 -6.08 20.45
N ILE A 98 9.61 -5.40 19.31
CA ILE A 98 8.64 -4.38 18.93
C ILE A 98 7.42 -5.04 18.29
N THR A 99 6.27 -4.86 18.94
CA THR A 99 4.96 -5.14 18.36
C THR A 99 4.28 -3.82 18.02
N PRO A 100 4.28 -3.36 16.75
CA PRO A 100 3.83 -2.00 16.40
C PRO A 100 2.41 -1.67 16.88
N SER A 101 1.49 -2.62 16.83
CA SER A 101 0.10 -2.41 17.27
C SER A 101 -0.05 -2.16 18.77
N GLN A 102 0.95 -2.53 19.58
CA GLN A 102 0.95 -2.40 21.04
C GLN A 102 1.92 -1.33 21.54
N HIS A 103 2.82 -0.84 20.68
CA HIS A 103 3.84 0.12 21.06
C HIS A 103 3.22 1.48 21.43
N PRO A 104 3.72 2.20 22.46
CA PRO A 104 3.20 3.51 22.85
C PRO A 104 3.45 4.59 21.78
N ASP A 105 4.62 4.55 21.13
CA ASP A 105 4.99 5.54 20.09
C ASP A 105 4.47 5.18 18.69
N ARG A 106 3.51 4.24 18.61
CA ARG A 106 2.97 3.79 17.33
C ARG A 106 2.25 4.91 16.60
N ARG A 107 2.32 4.88 15.28
CA ARG A 107 1.62 5.78 14.38
C ARG A 107 0.76 4.95 13.44
N GLU A 108 -0.44 5.43 13.16
CA GLU A 108 -1.23 4.88 12.07
C GLU A 108 -0.75 5.49 10.75
N ILE A 109 -0.56 4.64 9.76
CA ILE A 109 -0.19 5.05 8.42
C ILE A 109 -1.06 4.33 7.39
N LEU A 110 -1.30 4.99 6.28
CA LEU A 110 -1.63 4.33 5.03
C LEU A 110 -0.31 4.00 4.35
N PHE A 111 -0.02 2.70 4.25
CA PHE A 111 1.17 2.20 3.59
C PHE A 111 0.84 1.85 2.15
N LEU A 112 1.65 2.36 1.20
CA LEU A 112 1.52 2.07 -0.22
C LEU A 112 2.79 1.39 -0.70
N LEU A 113 2.61 0.26 -1.35
CA LEU A 113 3.67 -0.56 -1.91
C LEU A 113 3.49 -0.64 -3.41
N HIS A 114 4.38 -0.01 -4.15
CA HIS A 114 4.36 0.09 -5.60
C HIS A 114 5.46 -0.76 -6.20
N VAL A 115 5.09 -1.71 -7.05
CA VAL A 115 6.00 -2.65 -7.70
C VAL A 115 5.80 -2.57 -9.21
N GLY A 116 6.90 -2.51 -9.94
CA GLY A 116 6.95 -2.77 -11.38
C GLY A 116 7.98 -3.85 -11.69
N THR A 117 8.23 -4.12 -12.97
CA THR A 117 9.18 -5.17 -13.40
C THR A 117 10.58 -4.97 -12.81
N ASP A 118 11.06 -3.72 -12.74
CA ASP A 118 12.44 -3.41 -12.35
C ASP A 118 12.54 -2.59 -11.05
N PHE A 119 11.43 -2.37 -10.35
CA PHE A 119 11.43 -1.54 -9.15
C PHE A 119 10.42 -2.02 -8.10
N ALA A 120 10.70 -1.65 -6.86
CA ALA A 120 9.75 -1.72 -5.76
C ALA A 120 10.01 -0.54 -4.83
N VAL A 121 8.96 0.22 -4.53
CA VAL A 121 9.03 1.44 -3.74
C VAL A 121 7.91 1.41 -2.71
N ALA A 122 8.24 1.83 -1.49
CA ALA A 122 7.26 2.09 -0.46
C ALA A 122 7.04 3.60 -0.28
N ARG A 123 5.79 3.95 0.01
CA ARG A 123 5.36 5.29 0.40
C ARG A 123 4.41 5.16 1.58
N ARG A 124 4.31 6.23 2.36
CA ARG A 124 3.40 6.28 3.50
C ARG A 124 2.77 7.64 3.64
N ALA A 125 1.55 7.67 4.17
CA ALA A 125 0.90 8.87 4.64
C ALA A 125 0.35 8.61 6.05
N SER A 126 0.56 9.53 6.99
CA SER A 126 -0.01 9.37 8.33
C SER A 126 -1.53 9.40 8.27
N ILE A 127 -2.16 8.46 9.00
CA ILE A 127 -3.59 8.50 9.30
C ILE A 127 -3.75 9.30 10.59
N GLN A 128 -4.47 10.42 10.50
CA GLN A 128 -4.77 11.32 11.61
C GLN A 128 -6.19 11.01 12.08
N ARG A 129 -6.30 10.37 13.25
CA ARG A 129 -7.58 10.14 13.92
C ARG A 129 -7.82 11.20 15.00
N HIS A 130 -9.07 11.60 15.14
CA HIS A 130 -9.55 12.43 16.25
C HIS A 130 -10.81 11.79 16.83
N THR A 131 -11.11 12.07 18.10
CA THR A 131 -12.19 11.40 18.85
C THR A 131 -13.56 11.53 18.19
N ASP A 132 -13.84 12.67 17.55
CA ASP A 132 -15.19 13.02 17.09
C ASP A 132 -15.27 13.29 15.57
N THR A 133 -14.19 13.03 14.82
CA THR A 133 -14.18 13.30 13.38
C THR A 133 -13.58 12.14 12.59
N ALA A 134 -14.12 11.91 11.40
CA ALA A 134 -13.57 10.99 10.42
C ALA A 134 -12.05 11.19 10.21
N PRO A 135 -11.29 10.09 10.02
CA PRO A 135 -9.85 10.16 9.91
C PRO A 135 -9.41 10.86 8.63
N ARG A 136 -8.21 11.44 8.67
CA ARG A 136 -7.63 12.15 7.53
C ARG A 136 -6.24 11.63 7.19
N LEU A 137 -5.90 11.62 5.91
CA LEU A 137 -4.54 11.37 5.45
C LEU A 137 -3.76 12.67 5.46
N ALA A 138 -2.56 12.64 6.03
CA ALA A 138 -1.50 13.61 5.72
C ALA A 138 -1.01 13.42 4.28
N ASP A 139 -0.08 14.25 3.81
CA ASP A 139 0.52 14.13 2.47
C ASP A 139 1.36 12.86 2.33
N LEU A 140 1.45 12.36 1.09
CA LEU A 140 2.23 11.17 0.77
C LEU A 140 3.72 11.48 0.85
N GLY A 141 4.42 10.79 1.75
CA GLY A 141 5.86 10.87 1.93
C GLY A 141 6.57 9.56 1.60
N GLU A 142 7.90 9.60 1.66
CA GLU A 142 8.72 8.41 1.53
C GLU A 142 8.64 7.53 2.79
N ALA A 143 8.70 6.21 2.58
CA ALA A 143 8.96 5.26 3.65
C ALA A 143 10.46 4.93 3.64
N GLU A 144 11.13 5.06 4.78
CA GLU A 144 12.59 4.88 4.90
C GLU A 144 13.03 3.41 4.97
N GLU A 145 12.13 2.47 4.65
CA GLU A 145 12.27 1.04 5.00
C GLU A 145 12.58 0.15 3.79
N ASN A 146 13.30 -0.95 4.05
CA ASN A 146 13.48 -2.03 3.09
C ASN A 146 12.13 -2.68 2.76
N VAL A 147 11.82 -2.71 1.47
CA VAL A 147 10.54 -3.16 0.94
C VAL A 147 10.54 -4.69 0.78
N ASP A 148 10.69 -5.41 1.89
CA ASP A 148 10.66 -6.87 1.90
C ASP A 148 9.54 -7.38 2.82
N GLY A 149 8.79 -8.39 2.34
CA GLY A 149 7.66 -8.92 3.07
C GLY A 149 6.77 -9.81 2.20
N LEU A 150 5.79 -10.43 2.83
CA LEU A 150 4.87 -11.38 2.17
C LEU A 150 4.16 -10.74 0.97
N PHE A 151 3.57 -9.55 1.15
CA PHE A 151 2.84 -8.89 0.08
C PHE A 151 3.76 -8.31 -1.00
N THR A 152 4.94 -7.78 -0.66
CA THR A 152 5.92 -7.38 -1.69
C THR A 152 6.37 -8.56 -2.54
N THR A 153 6.66 -9.68 -1.90
CA THR A 153 7.02 -10.92 -2.60
C THR A 153 5.89 -11.35 -3.54
N ALA A 154 4.64 -11.33 -3.07
CA ALA A 154 3.49 -11.66 -3.89
C ALA A 154 3.32 -10.75 -5.11
N LEU A 155 3.45 -9.42 -4.93
CA LEU A 155 3.38 -8.46 -6.02
C LEU A 155 4.49 -8.70 -7.05
N ARG A 156 5.75 -8.81 -6.60
CA ARG A 156 6.91 -9.03 -7.48
C ARG A 156 6.79 -10.33 -8.26
N GLN A 157 6.35 -11.42 -7.60
CA GLN A 157 6.13 -12.69 -8.28
C GLN A 157 4.93 -12.66 -9.23
N GLY A 158 3.98 -11.76 -9.00
CA GLY A 158 2.75 -11.62 -9.76
C GLY A 158 2.90 -10.81 -11.06
N ILE A 159 3.88 -9.91 -11.11
CA ILE A 159 4.15 -9.03 -12.24
C ILE A 159 5.05 -9.73 -13.28
N SER A 160 4.84 -9.43 -14.55
CA SER A 160 5.60 -9.97 -15.70
C SER A 160 5.74 -8.96 -16.83
#